data_AF-A0A6G4ZWU2-F1
#
_entry.id   AF-A0A6G4ZWU2-F1
#
_cell.length_a   1.000
_cell.length_b   1.000
_cell.length_c   1.000
_cell.angle_alpha   90.00
_cell.angle_beta   90.00
_cell.angle_gamma   90.00
#
_symmetry.space_group_name_H-M   'P 1'
#
loop_
_entity.id
_entity.type
_entity.pdbx_description
1 polymer ?
#
loop_
_entity_poly.entity_id
_entity_poly.type
_entity_poly.pdbx_seq_one_letter_code
_entity_poly.pdbx_strand_id
1 'polypeptide(L)'
;MHVEHVINNANCMLGFLRHHFSSVLSDLNLNCRSKLEYACSIWDPFSSVLTTAFEFVHNRASRFVLSNYNCYASVSSMKATLGLPTLKSRRKYFRLNLFHKIFYTNPTLKNDIFLSPDYVSPRFDH
;
A
#
# COMPACT_ATOMS: atom_id res chain seq x y z
N MET A 1 12.76 -5.78 -13.19
CA MET A 1 14.01 -5.44 -12.46
C MET A 1 13.83 -4.38 -11.35
N HIS A 2 12.90 -3.43 -11.42
CA HIS A 2 12.70 -2.44 -10.35
C HIS A 2 11.85 -2.92 -9.16
N VAL A 3 10.78 -3.70 -9.41
CA VAL A 3 9.86 -4.10 -8.32
C VAL A 3 10.45 -5.17 -7.40
N GLU A 4 11.16 -6.15 -7.95
CA GLU A 4 11.90 -7.14 -7.17
C GLU A 4 12.93 -6.46 -6.26
N HIS A 5 13.59 -5.40 -6.75
CA HIS A 5 14.50 -4.60 -5.94
C HIS A 5 13.78 -3.90 -4.77
N VAL A 6 12.59 -3.32 -4.99
CA VAL A 6 11.76 -2.73 -3.92
C VAL A 6 11.34 -3.78 -2.90
N ILE A 7 10.95 -4.98 -3.35
CA ILE A 7 10.57 -6.11 -2.49
C ILE A 7 11.78 -6.58 -1.66
N ASN A 8 12.94 -6.76 -2.30
CA ASN A 8 14.16 -7.15 -1.60
C ASN A 8 14.58 -6.10 -0.57
N ASN A 9 14.53 -4.82 -0.93
CA ASN A 9 14.84 -3.73 -0.01
C ASN A 9 13.88 -3.72 1.19
N ALA A 10 12.58 -3.94 0.97
CA ALA A 10 11.61 -4.06 2.05
C ALA A 10 11.89 -5.26 2.97
N ASN A 11 12.30 -6.40 2.41
CA ASN A 11 12.71 -7.57 3.20
C ASN A 11 13.99 -7.33 4.00
N CYS A 12 15.00 -6.69 3.41
CA CYS A 12 16.23 -6.29 4.12
C CYS A 12 15.92 -5.34 5.28
N MET A 13 15.06 -4.35 5.03
CA MET A 13 14.63 -3.39 6.06
C MET A 13 13.85 -4.08 7.19
N LEU A 14 12.96 -5.04 6.89
CA LEU A 14 12.30 -5.86 7.91
C LEU A 14 13.29 -6.70 8.71
N GLY A 15 14.31 -7.28 8.06
CA GLY A 15 15.38 -8.02 8.73
C GLY A 15 16.18 -7.14 9.70
N PHE A 16 16.57 -5.94 9.25
CA PHE A 16 17.22 -4.94 10.08
C PHE A 16 16.37 -4.55 11.29
N LEU A 17 15.09 -4.23 11.08
CA LEU A 17 14.16 -3.88 12.15
C LEU A 17 13.99 -5.02 13.16
N ARG A 18 13.95 -6.27 12.69
CA ARG A 18 13.86 -7.44 13.57
C ARG A 18 15.08 -7.62 14.47
N HIS A 19 16.29 -7.33 13.97
CA HIS A 19 17.50 -7.47 14.76
C HIS A 19 17.72 -6.32 15.75
N HIS A 20 17.33 -5.10 15.38
CA HIS A 20 17.62 -3.91 16.20
C HIS A 20 16.46 -3.44 17.09
N PHE A 21 15.21 -3.77 16.75
CA PHE A 21 14.03 -3.18 17.40
C PHE A 21 12.99 -4.22 17.86
N SER A 22 13.43 -5.42 18.24
CA SER A 22 12.55 -6.54 18.63
C SER A 22 11.56 -6.21 19.77
N SER A 23 11.74 -5.12 20.52
CA SER A 23 10.93 -4.78 21.71
C SER A 23 10.06 -3.52 21.58
N VAL A 24 10.16 -2.72 20.50
CA VAL A 24 9.64 -1.32 20.48
C VAL A 24 8.57 -1.09 19.39
N LEU A 25 8.03 -2.15 18.80
CA LEU A 25 7.49 -2.05 17.44
C LEU A 25 5.97 -2.13 17.27
N SER A 26 5.21 -1.52 18.18
CA SER A 26 3.79 -1.21 17.90
C SER A 26 3.64 -0.06 16.89
N ASP A 27 4.61 0.87 16.84
CA ASP A 27 4.45 2.15 16.12
C ASP A 27 5.23 2.28 14.79
N LEU A 28 6.19 1.41 14.46
CA LEU A 28 6.92 1.44 13.17
C LEU A 28 6.10 0.85 12.01
N ASN A 29 4.79 1.05 12.04
CA ASN A 29 3.87 0.68 10.99
C ASN A 29 3.94 1.62 9.76
N LEU A 30 4.78 2.65 9.74
CA LEU A 30 4.63 3.74 8.76
C LEU A 30 5.62 3.71 7.59
N ASN A 31 6.90 3.38 7.80
CA ASN A 31 7.93 3.66 6.78
C ASN A 31 8.05 2.62 5.67
N CYS A 32 7.92 1.32 5.97
CA CYS A 32 7.86 0.31 4.90
C CYS A 32 6.54 0.41 4.12
N ARG A 33 5.48 0.95 4.75
CA ARG A 33 4.16 1.08 4.14
C ARG A 33 4.11 2.16 3.08
N SER A 34 4.64 3.35 3.33
CA SER A 34 4.53 4.48 2.39
C SER A 34 5.16 4.21 1.01
N LYS A 35 6.36 3.61 0.97
CA LYS A 35 7.05 3.28 -0.29
C LYS A 35 6.30 2.21 -1.10
N LEU A 36 5.79 1.18 -0.42
CA LEU A 36 5.06 0.09 -1.04
C LEU A 36 3.66 0.52 -1.50
N GLU A 37 3.00 1.40 -0.74
CA GLU A 37 1.69 1.94 -1.07
C GLU A 37 1.73 2.85 -2.30
N TYR A 38 2.75 3.71 -2.40
CA TYR A 38 3.00 4.51 -3.60
C TYR A 38 3.28 3.63 -4.83
N ALA A 39 4.13 2.61 -4.67
CA ALA A 39 4.42 1.66 -5.74
C ALA A 39 3.15 0.93 -6.19
N CYS A 40 2.27 0.51 -5.28
CA CYS A 40 1.02 -0.16 -5.65
C CYS A 40 0.03 0.71 -6.45
N SER A 41 0.02 2.04 -6.24
CA SER A 41 -0.88 2.93 -7.01
C SER A 41 -0.40 3.20 -8.43
N ILE A 42 0.91 3.29 -8.63
CA ILE A 42 1.51 3.51 -9.95
C ILE A 42 1.59 2.19 -10.72
N TRP A 43 1.91 1.13 -10.00
CA TRP A 43 2.07 -0.22 -10.52
C TRP A 43 0.92 -1.07 -9.99
N ASP A 44 -0.29 -0.86 -10.50
CA ASP A 44 -1.39 -1.83 -10.33
C ASP A 44 -0.95 -3.09 -11.08
N PRO A 45 -0.39 -4.11 -10.40
CA PRO A 45 0.34 -5.13 -11.11
C PRO A 45 -0.69 -6.00 -11.82
N PHE A 46 -0.69 -5.92 -13.14
CA PHE A 46 -1.43 -6.83 -14.01
C PHE A 46 -1.03 -8.31 -13.75
N SER A 47 0.14 -8.53 -13.11
CA SER A 47 0.63 -9.84 -12.71
C SER A 47 0.25 -10.20 -11.27
N SER A 48 -0.44 -11.34 -11.13
CA SER A 48 -0.78 -11.97 -9.86
C SER A 48 0.45 -12.28 -9.00
N VAL A 49 1.58 -12.62 -9.62
CA VAL A 49 2.85 -12.99 -8.95
C VAL A 49 3.40 -11.83 -8.11
N LEU A 50 3.33 -10.61 -8.63
CA LEU A 50 3.80 -9.44 -7.90
C LEU A 50 2.89 -9.14 -6.71
N THR A 51 1.57 -9.30 -6.92
CA THR A 51 0.57 -9.08 -5.88
C THR A 51 0.75 -10.03 -4.71
N THR A 52 0.98 -11.31 -4.98
CA THR A 52 1.25 -12.31 -3.93
C THR A 52 2.56 -12.01 -3.21
N ALA A 53 3.63 -11.63 -3.93
CA ALA A 53 4.90 -11.27 -3.31
C ALA A 53 4.77 -10.07 -2.35
N PHE A 54 4.02 -9.03 -2.72
CA PHE A 54 3.73 -7.92 -1.81
C PHE A 54 2.91 -8.36 -0.60
N GLU A 55 1.92 -9.23 -0.80
CA GLU A 55 1.12 -9.77 0.29
C GLU A 55 1.96 -10.61 1.27
N PHE A 56 2.94 -11.37 0.79
CA PHE A 56 3.90 -12.09 1.64
C PHE A 56 4.71 -11.16 2.53
N VAL A 57 5.22 -10.05 2.00
CA VAL A 57 5.97 -9.05 2.78
C VAL A 57 5.07 -8.46 3.87
N HIS A 58 3.83 -8.07 3.54
CA HIS A 58 2.87 -7.56 4.52
C HIS A 58 2.49 -8.60 5.58
N ASN A 59 2.33 -9.86 5.19
CA ASN A 59 2.04 -10.95 6.10
C ASN A 59 3.19 -11.16 7.09
N ARG A 60 4.43 -11.10 6.61
CA ARG A 60 5.63 -11.22 7.45
C ARG A 60 5.77 -10.05 8.42
N ALA A 61 5.48 -8.84 7.96
CA ALA A 61 5.44 -7.65 8.81
C ALA A 61 4.37 -7.76 9.90
N SER A 62 3.15 -8.20 9.54
CA SER A 62 2.04 -8.36 10.51
C SER A 62 2.38 -9.39 11.60
N ARG A 63 2.98 -10.51 11.21
CA ARG A 63 3.48 -11.53 12.15
C ARG A 63 4.59 -11.00 13.05
N PHE A 64 5.49 -10.18 12.50
CA PHE A 64 6.57 -9.57 13.27
C PHE A 64 6.04 -8.58 14.32
N VAL A 65 5.13 -7.68 13.95
CA VAL A 65 4.54 -6.70 14.88
C VAL A 65 3.79 -7.40 16.02
N LEU A 66 3.00 -8.42 15.72
CA LEU A 66 2.26 -9.18 16.74
C LEU A 66 3.08 -10.27 17.42
N SER A 67 4.34 -10.46 17.01
CA SER A 67 5.21 -11.59 17.43
C SER A 67 4.54 -12.97 17.34
N ASN A 68 3.54 -13.13 16.47
CA ASN A 68 2.76 -14.36 16.34
C ASN A 68 3.15 -15.09 15.05
N TYR A 69 3.87 -16.20 15.23
CA TYR A 69 4.41 -17.02 14.14
C TYR A 69 3.72 -18.38 14.02
N ASN A 70 2.59 -18.59 14.70
CA ASN A 70 1.88 -19.86 14.64
C ASN A 70 1.36 -20.12 13.21
N CYS A 71 1.54 -21.35 12.72
CA CYS A 71 1.10 -21.81 11.41
C CYS A 71 -0.43 -21.86 11.28
N TYR A 72 -1.15 -22.08 12.38
CA TYR A 72 -2.63 -22.10 12.39
C TYR A 72 -3.24 -20.72 12.61
N ALA A 73 -2.44 -19.70 12.94
CA ALA A 73 -2.95 -18.36 13.17
C ALA A 73 -3.27 -17.67 11.84
N SER A 74 -4.51 -17.16 11.75
CA SER A 74 -4.98 -16.46 10.56
C SER A 74 -4.29 -15.10 10.43
N VAL A 75 -3.59 -14.88 9.32
CA VAL A 75 -2.97 -13.57 9.04
C VAL A 75 -4.01 -12.49 8.77
N SER A 76 -5.20 -12.87 8.30
CA SER A 76 -6.31 -11.93 8.12
C SER A 76 -6.84 -11.43 9.46
N SER A 77 -6.92 -12.27 10.49
CA SER A 77 -7.30 -11.81 11.83
C SER A 77 -6.19 -10.96 12.46
N MET A 78 -4.91 -11.30 12.25
CA MET A 78 -3.78 -10.47 12.64
C MET A 78 -3.84 -9.07 12.02
N LYS A 79 -4.08 -8.98 10.72
CA LYS A 79 -4.26 -7.69 10.03
C LYS A 79 -5.44 -6.92 10.60
N ALA A 80 -6.57 -7.60 10.89
CA ALA A 80 -7.73 -6.98 11.51
C ALA A 80 -7.42 -6.43 12.92
N THR A 81 -6.65 -7.16 13.75
CA THR A 81 -6.23 -6.69 15.07
C THR A 81 -5.32 -5.46 15.00
N LEU A 82 -4.54 -5.34 13.92
CA LEU A 82 -3.71 -4.17 13.63
C LEU A 82 -4.49 -3.03 12.95
N GLY A 83 -5.79 -3.18 12.73
CA GLY A 83 -6.62 -2.22 11.99
C GLY A 83 -6.20 -2.06 10.52
N LEU A 84 -5.50 -3.04 9.95
CA LEU A 84 -4.99 -2.97 8.59
C LEU A 84 -6.08 -3.41 7.58
N PRO A 85 -6.53 -2.51 6.69
CA PRO A 85 -7.47 -2.88 5.63
C PRO A 85 -6.83 -3.85 4.64
N THR A 86 -7.68 -4.60 3.93
CA THR A 86 -7.24 -5.56 2.91
C THR A 86 -6.42 -4.88 1.82
N LEU A 87 -5.52 -5.65 1.17
CA LEU A 87 -4.68 -5.13 0.08
C LEU A 87 -5.51 -4.53 -1.05
N LYS A 88 -6.65 -5.16 -1.38
CA LYS A 88 -7.59 -4.69 -2.41
C LYS A 88 -8.18 -3.32 -2.05
N SER A 89 -8.70 -3.16 -0.83
CA SER A 89 -9.25 -1.88 -0.37
C SER A 89 -8.19 -0.78 -0.34
N ARG A 90 -6.97 -1.11 0.10
CA ARG A 90 -5.82 -0.20 0.10
C ARG A 90 -5.45 0.24 -1.30
N ARG A 91 -5.32 -0.67 -2.25
CA ARG A 91 -5.03 -0.34 -3.65
C ARG A 91 -6.07 0.60 -4.25
N LYS A 92 -7.36 0.32 -4.02
CA LYS A 92 -8.44 1.20 -4.46
C LYS A 92 -8.28 2.61 -3.88
N TYR A 93 -8.02 2.71 -2.58
CA TYR A 93 -7.81 4.00 -1.91
C TYR A 93 -6.61 4.77 -2.49
N PHE A 94 -5.45 4.13 -2.63
CA PHE A 94 -4.25 4.80 -3.17
C PHE A 94 -4.41 5.21 -4.62
N ARG A 95 -5.09 4.39 -5.44
CA ARG A 95 -5.39 4.72 -6.83
C ARG A 95 -6.31 5.96 -6.92
N LEU A 96 -7.35 6.03 -6.11
CA LEU A 96 -8.22 7.22 -6.03
C LEU A 96 -7.45 8.45 -5.56
N ASN A 97 -6.61 8.31 -4.55
CA ASN A 97 -5.79 9.42 -4.04
C ASN A 97 -4.77 9.91 -5.08
N LEU A 98 -4.15 9.00 -5.84
CA LEU A 98 -3.27 9.33 -6.95
C LEU A 98 -4.02 10.11 -8.03
N PHE A 99 -5.19 9.62 -8.46
CA PHE A 99 -6.00 10.34 -9.45
C PHE A 99 -6.43 11.72 -8.97
N HIS A 100 -6.88 11.84 -7.72
CA HIS A 100 -7.21 13.11 -7.11
C HIS A 100 -6.02 14.08 -7.16
N LYS A 101 -4.83 13.62 -6.74
CA LYS A 101 -3.61 14.43 -6.83
C LYS A 101 -3.30 14.84 -8.26
N ILE A 102 -3.30 13.92 -9.22
CA ILE A 102 -3.02 14.26 -10.63
C ILE A 102 -4.00 15.33 -11.13
N PHE A 103 -5.30 15.16 -10.84
CA PHE A 103 -6.35 16.07 -11.28
C PHE A 103 -6.18 17.51 -10.76
N TYR A 104 -5.75 17.70 -9.51
CA TYR A 104 -5.60 19.04 -8.92
C TYR A 104 -4.19 19.62 -9.03
N THR A 105 -3.16 18.79 -9.19
CA THR A 105 -1.76 19.26 -9.11
C THR A 105 -1.15 19.53 -10.49
N ASN A 106 -1.56 18.80 -11.54
CA ASN A 106 -0.96 18.90 -12.87
C ASN A 106 -2.02 19.13 -13.96
N PRO A 107 -2.23 20.38 -14.42
CA PRO A 107 -3.26 20.68 -15.41
C PRO A 107 -2.99 20.08 -16.79
N THR A 108 -1.72 19.83 -17.15
CA THR A 108 -1.33 19.17 -18.41
C THR A 108 -1.76 17.70 -18.41
N LEU A 109 -1.29 16.93 -17.44
CA LEU A 109 -1.68 15.52 -17.26
C LEU A 109 -3.19 15.35 -17.05
N LYS A 110 -3.85 16.34 -16.44
CA LYS A 110 -5.30 16.32 -16.29
C LYS A 110 -6.00 16.26 -17.65
N ASN A 111 -5.62 17.10 -18.59
CA ASN A 111 -6.28 17.17 -19.90
C ASN A 111 -5.95 15.96 -20.79
N ASP A 112 -4.77 15.37 -20.63
CA ASP A 112 -4.37 14.18 -21.39
C ASP A 112 -5.04 12.90 -20.87
N ILE A 113 -5.21 12.77 -19.54
CA ILE A 113 -5.68 11.54 -18.91
C ILE A 113 -7.20 11.55 -18.70
N PHE A 114 -7.81 12.73 -18.46
CA PHE A 114 -9.22 12.86 -18.18
C PHE A 114 -9.94 13.58 -19.32
N LEU A 115 -10.97 12.93 -19.85
CA LEU A 115 -11.90 13.57 -20.77
C LEU A 115 -12.67 14.66 -20.03
N SER A 116 -12.89 15.78 -20.70
CA SER A 116 -13.81 16.80 -20.18
C SER A 116 -15.22 16.21 -20.12
N PRO A 117 -15.97 16.43 -19.03
CA PRO A 117 -17.34 15.94 -18.93
C PRO A 117 -18.23 16.64 -19.96
N ASP A 118 -19.09 15.88 -20.65
CA ASP A 118 -20.05 16.42 -21.62
C ASP A 118 -21.07 17.38 -20.99
N TYR A 119 -21.25 17.27 -19.66
CA TYR A 119 -22.14 18.12 -18.89
C TYR A 119 -21.56 18.38 -17.49
N VAL A 120 -21.49 19.67 -17.12
CA VAL A 120 -21.17 20.11 -15.76
C VAL A 120 -22.41 20.76 -15.19
N SER A 121 -23.02 20.13 -14.18
CA SER A 121 -24.14 20.75 -13.47
C SER A 121 -23.67 22.02 -12.76
N PRO A 122 -24.33 23.17 -12.93
CA PRO A 122 -24.05 24.34 -12.12
C PRO A 122 -24.37 23.98 -10.66
N ARG A 123 -23.33 23.90 -9.81
CA ARG A 123 -23.53 23.72 -8.38
C ARG A 123 -24.04 25.04 -7.81
N PHE A 124 -25.36 25.14 -7.64
CA PHE A 124 -26.00 26.17 -6.83
C PHE A 124 -25.97 25.73 -5.37
N ASP A 125 -24.78 25.60 -4.79
CA ASP A 125 -24.65 25.43 -3.34
C ASP A 125 -24.66 26.85 -2.73
N HIS A 126 -25.69 27.15 -1.94
CA HIS A 126 -25.83 28.35 -1.10
C HIS A 126 -25.11 28.18 0.24
#